data_AF-A0A5C7N8R6-F1
#
_entry.id   AF-A0A5C7N8R6-F1
#
_cell.length_a   1.000
_cell.length_b   1.000
_cell.length_c   1.000
_cell.angle_alpha   90.00
_cell.angle_beta   90.00
_cell.angle_gamma   90.00
#
_symmetry.space_group_name_H-M   'P 1'
#
loop_
_entity.id
_entity.type
_entity.pdbx_description
1 polymer ?
#
loop_
_entity_poly.entity_id
_entity_poly.type
_entity_poly.pdbx_seq_one_letter_code
_entity_poly.pdbx_strand_id
1 'polypeptide(L)'
;VKNVNEKNEKSIEAMHHLKDQARMMKEALLQGKLDEIGVILNYGFEQKRNMAANISNDTIENVYMAAKAAGATGGKISGAGGGGFMIFYCPGNTRHAVIKTLNTFGGVVRDYSFTGHGLTTWSVQTTTMNQIKDIVQASIAVKQDVLKDETLLKTVADCVAVIITAFKNGNKVLFCGNGGSAADAQHLAAEFSGRFYTDRDALPAEALHCNSSYLTAVANDYSYDVIYSRLVKGIGNKGDVLIGLSTSGNSKNILNAFAVAKEKGMITIGFTGASGGKMKDQSDYLINVPSADTPRIQESHIMLGHIICQLVEAGYFG
;
A
#
# COMPACT_ATOMS: atom_id res chain seq x y z
N VAL A 1 -35.53 27.65 -10.90
CA VAL A 1 -35.73 28.65 -11.98
C VAL A 1 -36.26 27.98 -13.26
N LYS A 2 -35.60 26.92 -13.77
CA LYS A 2 -36.06 26.17 -14.97
C LYS A 2 -37.54 25.72 -14.92
N ASN A 3 -37.95 24.96 -13.90
CA ASN A 3 -39.35 24.49 -13.76
C ASN A 3 -40.39 25.61 -13.56
N VAL A 4 -39.98 26.75 -13.00
CA VAL A 4 -40.84 27.94 -12.81
C VAL A 4 -41.01 28.69 -14.13
N ASN A 5 -39.92 28.83 -14.89
CA ASN A 5 -39.93 29.43 -16.22
C ASN A 5 -40.67 28.55 -17.24
N GLU A 6 -40.63 27.21 -17.07
CA GLU A 6 -41.33 26.22 -17.90
C GLU A 6 -42.77 25.94 -17.44
N LYS A 7 -43.28 26.61 -16.39
CA LYS A 7 -44.61 26.40 -15.78
C LYS A 7 -44.96 24.92 -15.53
N ASN A 8 -43.99 24.13 -15.06
CA ASN A 8 -44.24 22.73 -14.70
C ASN A 8 -45.00 22.66 -13.36
N GLU A 9 -46.32 22.76 -13.43
CA GLU A 9 -47.23 22.83 -12.26
C GLU A 9 -47.00 21.68 -11.28
N LYS A 10 -46.84 20.45 -11.78
CA LYS A 10 -46.57 19.26 -10.94
C LYS A 10 -45.30 19.39 -10.10
N SER A 11 -44.24 19.96 -10.69
CA SER A 11 -42.98 20.17 -9.97
C SER A 11 -43.08 21.29 -8.95
N ILE A 12 -43.86 22.34 -9.23
CA ILE A 12 -44.08 23.47 -8.32
C ILE A 12 -44.94 23.03 -7.12
N GLU A 13 -46.01 22.27 -7.38
CA GLU A 13 -46.88 21.70 -6.35
C GLU A 13 -46.13 20.73 -5.44
N ALA A 14 -45.29 19.84 -6.00
CA ALA A 14 -44.42 18.97 -5.22
C ALA A 14 -43.46 19.75 -4.30
N MET A 15 -42.97 20.92 -4.72
CA MET A 15 -42.13 21.79 -3.88
C MET A 15 -42.93 22.43 -2.73
N HIS A 16 -44.20 22.76 -2.93
CA HIS A 16 -45.09 23.20 -1.84
C HIS A 16 -45.30 22.08 -0.82
N HIS A 17 -45.51 20.84 -1.28
CA HIS A 17 -45.63 19.69 -0.40
C HIS A 17 -44.33 19.38 0.38
N LEU A 18 -43.16 19.59 -0.21
CA LEU A 18 -41.89 19.50 0.51
C LEU A 18 -41.74 20.57 1.61
N LYS A 19 -42.23 21.79 1.35
CA LYS A 19 -42.30 22.85 2.37
C LYS A 19 -43.26 22.45 3.51
N ASP A 20 -44.41 21.87 3.17
CA ASP A 20 -45.36 21.38 4.17
C ASP A 20 -44.77 20.25 5.02
N GLN A 21 -44.05 19.31 4.40
CA GLN A 21 -43.33 18.25 5.12
C GLN A 21 -42.38 18.84 6.18
N ALA A 22 -41.65 19.90 5.86
CA ALA A 22 -40.74 20.56 6.80
C ALA A 22 -41.49 21.18 7.99
N ARG A 23 -42.67 21.77 7.75
CA ARG A 23 -43.54 22.29 8.82
C ARG A 23 -44.06 21.16 9.71
N MET A 24 -44.57 20.07 9.11
CA MET A 24 -45.07 18.90 9.84
C MET A 24 -43.98 18.30 10.72
N MET A 25 -42.76 18.15 10.20
CA MET A 25 -41.62 17.62 10.96
C MET A 25 -41.28 18.50 12.16
N LYS A 26 -41.27 19.84 11.97
CA LYS A 26 -41.02 20.79 13.06
C LYS A 26 -42.09 20.66 14.15
N GLU A 27 -43.36 20.59 13.78
CA GLU A 27 -44.47 20.48 14.73
C GLU A 27 -44.43 19.16 15.51
N ALA A 28 -44.21 18.04 14.82
CA ALA A 28 -44.09 16.72 15.46
C ALA A 28 -42.94 16.69 16.48
N LEU A 29 -41.78 17.24 16.14
CA LEU A 29 -40.63 17.33 17.05
C LEU A 29 -40.91 18.22 18.26
N LEU A 30 -41.48 19.40 18.06
CA LEU A 30 -41.79 20.34 19.15
C LEU A 30 -42.87 19.82 20.10
N GLN A 31 -43.80 19.00 19.60
CA GLN A 31 -44.87 18.38 20.39
C GLN A 31 -44.47 17.02 20.98
N GLY A 32 -43.25 16.54 20.73
CA GLY A 32 -42.77 15.23 21.20
C GLY A 32 -43.48 14.03 20.53
N LYS A 33 -44.13 14.24 19.39
CA LYS A 33 -44.87 13.20 18.65
C LYS A 33 -43.94 12.44 17.70
N LEU A 34 -42.96 11.74 18.28
CA LEU A 34 -41.88 11.12 17.51
C LEU A 34 -42.40 10.06 16.52
N ASP A 35 -43.46 9.34 16.83
CA ASP A 35 -44.01 8.32 15.93
C ASP A 35 -44.61 8.89 14.63
N GLU A 36 -44.96 10.18 14.61
CA GLU A 36 -45.39 10.87 13.39
C GLU A 36 -44.24 11.07 12.41
N ILE A 37 -42.97 11.07 12.87
CA ILE A 37 -41.79 11.28 12.01
C ILE A 37 -41.80 10.30 10.84
N GLY A 38 -42.05 9.01 11.10
CA GLY A 38 -42.08 8.01 10.03
C GLY A 38 -43.16 8.28 8.99
N VAL A 39 -44.36 8.66 9.42
CA VAL A 39 -45.47 9.01 8.52
C VAL A 39 -45.11 10.23 7.67
N ILE A 40 -44.49 11.24 8.28
CA ILE A 40 -44.04 12.46 7.59
C ILE A 40 -42.92 12.15 6.58
N LEU A 41 -42.01 11.21 6.90
CA LEU A 41 -40.99 10.75 5.97
C LEU A 41 -41.62 10.03 4.76
N ASN A 42 -42.61 9.16 5.01
CA ASN A 42 -43.35 8.47 3.95
C ASN A 42 -44.04 9.46 3.00
N TYR A 43 -44.73 10.46 3.56
CA TYR A 43 -45.35 11.53 2.79
C TYR A 43 -44.33 12.19 1.86
N GLY A 44 -43.17 12.62 2.39
CA GLY A 44 -42.15 13.24 1.54
C GLY A 44 -41.56 12.34 0.46
N PHE A 45 -41.44 11.03 0.71
CA PHE A 45 -40.99 10.09 -0.30
C PHE A 45 -42.01 9.96 -1.45
N GLU A 46 -43.30 9.83 -1.12
CA GLU A 46 -44.38 9.78 -2.12
C GLU A 46 -44.43 11.05 -2.99
N GLN A 47 -44.30 12.22 -2.36
CA GLN A 47 -44.29 13.49 -3.12
C GLN A 47 -43.07 13.61 -4.03
N LYS A 48 -41.90 13.11 -3.61
CA LYS A 48 -40.72 13.08 -4.47
C LYS A 48 -40.91 12.14 -5.67
N ARG A 49 -41.50 10.97 -5.48
CA ARG A 49 -41.83 10.06 -6.59
C ARG A 49 -42.72 10.73 -7.64
N ASN A 50 -43.69 11.54 -7.21
CA ASN A 50 -44.56 12.31 -8.10
C ASN A 50 -43.81 13.42 -8.86
N MET A 51 -42.72 13.92 -8.30
CA MET A 51 -41.94 15.03 -8.88
C MET A 51 -41.04 14.58 -10.04
N ALA A 52 -40.45 13.39 -9.99
CA ALA A 52 -39.64 12.87 -11.10
C ALA A 52 -39.55 11.33 -11.13
N ALA A 53 -39.61 10.76 -12.33
CA ALA A 53 -39.61 9.30 -12.54
C ALA A 53 -38.28 8.62 -12.16
N ASN A 54 -37.18 9.39 -12.06
CA ASN A 54 -35.84 8.88 -11.74
C ASN A 54 -35.53 8.86 -10.23
N ILE A 55 -36.50 9.18 -9.37
CA ILE A 55 -36.30 9.20 -7.91
C ILE A 55 -36.28 7.79 -7.31
N SER A 56 -36.90 6.82 -7.97
CA SER A 56 -37.01 5.44 -7.50
C SER A 56 -36.95 4.46 -8.68
N ASN A 57 -36.83 3.17 -8.38
CA ASN A 57 -36.89 2.05 -9.31
C ASN A 57 -37.45 0.81 -8.60
N ASP A 58 -37.72 -0.27 -9.33
CA ASP A 58 -38.35 -1.48 -8.77
C ASP A 58 -37.57 -2.06 -7.57
N THR A 59 -36.24 -2.04 -7.61
CA THR A 59 -35.40 -2.49 -6.50
C THR A 59 -35.64 -1.65 -5.25
N ILE A 60 -35.62 -0.32 -5.39
CA ILE A 60 -35.83 0.62 -4.31
C ILE A 60 -37.25 0.49 -3.72
N GLU A 61 -38.27 0.37 -4.57
CA GLU A 61 -39.66 0.19 -4.16
C GLU A 61 -39.84 -1.11 -3.38
N ASN A 62 -39.28 -2.23 -3.87
CA ASN A 62 -39.36 -3.52 -3.20
C ASN A 62 -38.73 -3.49 -1.82
N VAL A 63 -37.55 -2.85 -1.68
CA VAL A 63 -36.87 -2.68 -0.38
C VAL A 63 -37.72 -1.81 0.56
N TYR A 64 -38.28 -0.70 0.06
CA TYR A 64 -39.08 0.22 0.86
C TYR A 64 -40.39 -0.43 1.35
N MET A 65 -41.09 -1.16 0.47
CA MET A 65 -42.31 -1.89 0.83
C MET A 65 -42.04 -3.04 1.80
N ALA A 66 -40.94 -3.78 1.61
CA ALA A 66 -40.54 -4.83 2.54
C ALA A 66 -40.23 -4.28 3.94
N ALA A 67 -39.58 -3.11 4.03
CA ALA A 67 -39.35 -2.44 5.30
C ALA A 67 -40.66 -2.01 5.99
N LYS A 68 -41.63 -1.48 5.22
CA LYS A 68 -42.95 -1.13 5.77
C LYS A 68 -43.71 -2.34 6.27
N ALA A 69 -43.73 -3.43 5.50
CA ALA A 69 -44.35 -4.69 5.90
C ALA A 69 -43.70 -5.30 7.16
N ALA A 70 -42.40 -5.07 7.35
CA ALA A 70 -41.66 -5.52 8.53
C ALA A 70 -41.81 -4.60 9.76
N GLY A 71 -42.54 -3.48 9.64
CA GLY A 71 -42.89 -2.62 10.77
C GLY A 71 -42.27 -1.22 10.77
N ALA A 72 -41.68 -0.75 9.65
CA ALA A 72 -41.35 0.65 9.48
C ALA A 72 -42.60 1.49 9.13
N THR A 73 -42.76 2.67 9.70
CA THR A 73 -43.91 3.56 9.36
C THR A 73 -43.62 4.45 8.17
N GLY A 74 -42.34 4.67 7.86
CA GLY A 74 -41.89 5.36 6.65
C GLY A 74 -40.40 5.63 6.64
N GLY A 75 -39.91 6.18 5.54
CA GLY A 75 -38.48 6.39 5.35
C GLY A 75 -38.12 7.43 4.30
N LYS A 76 -36.82 7.67 4.18
CA LYS A 76 -36.23 8.59 3.22
C LYS A 76 -35.08 7.93 2.50
N ILE A 77 -35.02 8.17 1.21
CA ILE A 77 -33.96 7.70 0.32
C ILE A 77 -33.04 8.87 0.03
N SER A 78 -31.75 8.68 0.30
CA SER A 78 -30.71 9.70 0.13
C SER A 78 -29.59 9.10 -0.72
N GLY A 79 -29.42 9.59 -1.95
CA GLY A 79 -28.33 9.14 -2.84
C GLY A 79 -28.19 10.09 -4.02
N ALA A 80 -27.04 10.74 -4.12
CA ALA A 80 -26.67 11.54 -5.29
C ALA A 80 -25.73 10.70 -6.17
N GLY A 81 -26.29 9.91 -7.09
CA GLY A 81 -25.59 9.47 -8.30
C GLY A 81 -24.43 8.45 -8.20
N GLY A 82 -24.08 7.88 -7.04
CA GLY A 82 -22.99 6.89 -6.97
C GLY A 82 -23.00 5.93 -5.76
N GLY A 83 -24.02 6.01 -4.91
CA GLY A 83 -24.20 5.25 -3.67
C GLY A 83 -25.27 5.91 -2.81
N GLY A 84 -26.04 5.14 -2.03
CA GLY A 84 -27.21 5.66 -1.32
C GLY A 84 -27.52 4.98 0.00
N PHE A 85 -28.11 5.75 0.91
CA PHE A 85 -28.65 5.29 2.19
C PHE A 85 -30.18 5.38 2.18
N MET A 86 -30.83 4.37 2.75
CA MET A 86 -32.24 4.41 3.09
C MET A 86 -32.36 4.54 4.61
N ILE A 87 -33.14 5.52 5.05
CA ILE A 87 -33.43 5.76 6.46
C ILE A 87 -34.88 5.36 6.70
N PHE A 88 -35.14 4.55 7.73
CA PHE A 88 -36.49 4.15 8.11
C PHE A 88 -36.75 4.50 9.57
N TYR A 89 -37.94 5.03 9.86
CA TYR A 89 -38.43 5.18 11.21
C TYR A 89 -39.12 3.87 11.63
N CYS A 90 -38.64 3.28 12.71
CA CYS A 90 -39.11 2.00 13.24
C CYS A 90 -39.68 2.24 14.65
N PRO A 91 -41.02 2.35 14.83
CA PRO A 91 -41.61 2.59 16.14
C PRO A 91 -41.38 1.43 17.11
N GLY A 92 -41.31 1.74 18.41
CA GLY A 92 -41.09 0.75 19.46
C GLY A 92 -39.83 -0.07 19.22
N ASN A 93 -39.99 -1.39 19.05
CA ASN A 93 -38.88 -2.32 18.82
C ASN A 93 -38.93 -3.02 17.44
N THR A 94 -39.69 -2.47 16.47
CA THR A 94 -39.82 -3.09 15.14
C THR A 94 -38.51 -3.09 14.34
N ARG A 95 -37.52 -2.30 14.77
CA ARG A 95 -36.20 -2.20 14.13
C ARG A 95 -35.56 -3.57 13.86
N HIS A 96 -35.70 -4.54 14.76
CA HIS A 96 -35.05 -5.84 14.61
C HIS A 96 -35.68 -6.67 13.48
N ALA A 97 -37.01 -6.61 13.32
CA ALA A 97 -37.71 -7.25 12.22
C ALA A 97 -37.36 -6.57 10.89
N VAL A 98 -37.33 -5.24 10.87
CA VAL A 98 -36.95 -4.44 9.68
C VAL A 98 -35.50 -4.76 9.26
N ILE A 99 -34.55 -4.80 10.18
CA ILE A 99 -33.15 -5.16 9.91
C ILE A 99 -33.05 -6.56 9.30
N LYS A 100 -33.74 -7.55 9.90
CA LYS A 100 -33.73 -8.93 9.40
C LYS A 100 -34.24 -9.01 7.97
N THR A 101 -35.33 -8.30 7.65
CA THR A 101 -35.90 -8.24 6.30
C THR A 101 -34.97 -7.51 5.33
N LEU A 102 -34.40 -6.36 5.71
CA LEU A 102 -33.51 -5.60 4.83
C LEU A 102 -32.21 -6.34 4.51
N ASN A 103 -31.71 -7.16 5.44
CA ASN A 103 -30.54 -8.01 5.20
C ASN A 103 -30.76 -9.03 4.07
N THR A 104 -32.00 -9.46 3.80
CA THR A 104 -32.27 -10.40 2.69
C THR A 104 -32.12 -9.76 1.32
N PHE A 105 -32.14 -8.43 1.24
CA PHE A 105 -31.87 -7.66 0.02
C PHE A 105 -30.38 -7.34 -0.16
N GLY A 106 -29.49 -7.87 0.68
CA GLY A 106 -28.05 -7.56 0.67
C GLY A 106 -27.72 -6.18 1.27
N GLY A 107 -28.69 -5.53 1.93
CA GLY A 107 -28.48 -4.28 2.64
C GLY A 107 -27.59 -4.48 3.87
N VAL A 108 -26.77 -3.48 4.19
CA VAL A 108 -25.96 -3.44 5.42
C VAL A 108 -26.49 -2.35 6.32
N VAL A 109 -26.98 -2.74 7.49
CA VAL A 109 -27.42 -1.80 8.51
C VAL A 109 -26.20 -1.14 9.15
N ARG A 110 -26.24 0.19 9.27
CA ARG A 110 -25.18 0.98 9.88
C ARG A 110 -25.69 1.56 11.19
N ASP A 111 -25.04 1.16 12.28
CA ASP A 111 -25.24 1.83 13.55
C ASP A 111 -24.70 3.25 13.47
N TYR A 112 -25.41 4.18 14.09
CA TYR A 112 -25.03 5.58 14.11
C TYR A 112 -25.26 6.19 15.48
N SER A 113 -24.65 7.35 15.70
CA SER A 113 -24.86 8.17 16.89
C SER A 113 -25.06 9.63 16.49
N PHE A 114 -25.91 10.33 17.23
CA PHE A 114 -26.02 11.78 17.09
C PHE A 114 -24.84 12.44 17.78
N THR A 115 -24.30 13.47 17.13
CA THR A 115 -23.23 14.33 17.65
C THR A 115 -23.68 15.79 17.54
N GLY A 116 -22.94 16.73 18.16
CA GLY A 116 -23.24 18.15 18.05
C GLY A 116 -23.24 18.72 16.61
N HIS A 117 -22.73 17.97 15.64
CA HIS A 117 -22.64 18.38 14.23
C HIS A 117 -23.45 17.48 13.28
N GLY A 118 -24.29 16.57 13.79
CA GLY A 118 -25.15 15.71 12.96
C GLY A 118 -25.10 14.24 13.37
N LEU A 119 -24.87 13.36 12.40
CA LEU A 119 -24.88 11.91 12.58
C LEU A 119 -23.53 11.32 12.17
N THR A 120 -22.95 10.49 13.04
CA THR A 120 -21.70 9.75 12.75
C THR A 120 -21.96 8.24 12.77
N THR A 121 -21.27 7.52 11.91
CA THR A 121 -21.24 6.05 11.86
C THR A 121 -19.79 5.60 11.68
N TRP A 122 -19.46 4.40 12.14
CA TRP A 122 -18.14 3.80 11.96
C TRP A 122 -18.30 2.46 11.25
N SER A 123 -17.35 2.12 10.38
CA SER A 123 -17.30 0.82 9.73
C SER A 123 -15.89 0.26 9.84
N VAL A 124 -15.78 -1.01 10.25
CA VAL A 124 -14.55 -1.77 10.12
C VAL A 124 -14.54 -2.35 8.70
N GLN A 125 -13.61 -1.87 7.87
CA GLN A 125 -13.47 -2.37 6.50
C GLN A 125 -12.88 -3.78 6.52
N THR A 126 -13.62 -4.78 6.03
CA THR A 126 -13.16 -6.16 5.78
C THR A 126 -12.17 -6.26 4.60
N THR A 127 -11.74 -5.13 4.05
CA THR A 127 -10.88 -5.00 2.86
C THR A 127 -9.49 -5.65 3.05
N THR A 128 -9.07 -5.93 4.29
CA THR A 128 -7.69 -6.33 4.61
C THR A 128 -7.30 -7.71 4.08
N MET A 129 -8.17 -8.72 4.10
CA MET A 129 -7.74 -10.09 3.76
C MET A 129 -7.44 -10.27 2.27
N ASN A 130 -8.28 -9.73 1.38
CA ASN A 130 -8.06 -9.83 -0.06
C ASN A 130 -6.86 -8.98 -0.50
N GLN A 131 -6.72 -7.77 0.05
CA GLN A 131 -5.54 -6.94 -0.21
C GLN A 131 -4.23 -7.62 0.23
N ILE A 132 -4.23 -8.28 1.38
CA ILE A 132 -3.06 -9.06 1.83
C ILE A 132 -2.74 -10.18 0.84
N LYS A 133 -3.76 -10.95 0.40
CA LYS A 133 -3.57 -12.00 -0.60
C LYS A 133 -3.00 -11.45 -1.90
N ASP A 134 -3.51 -10.32 -2.38
CA ASP A 134 -3.03 -9.68 -3.61
C ASP A 134 -1.57 -9.22 -3.49
N ILE A 135 -1.18 -8.63 -2.34
CA ILE A 135 0.21 -8.23 -2.07
C ILE A 135 1.14 -9.45 -2.03
N VAL A 136 0.72 -10.53 -1.35
CA VAL A 136 1.48 -11.79 -1.31
C VAL A 136 1.61 -12.39 -2.72
N GLN A 137 0.54 -12.38 -3.51
CA GLN A 137 0.55 -12.88 -4.87
C GLN A 137 1.48 -12.06 -5.77
N ALA A 138 1.54 -10.74 -5.59
CA ALA A 138 2.47 -9.87 -6.29
C ALA A 138 3.94 -10.18 -5.93
N SER A 139 4.23 -10.48 -4.66
CA SER A 139 5.56 -10.96 -4.23
C SER A 139 5.94 -12.29 -4.88
N ILE A 140 5.01 -13.25 -4.91
CA ILE A 140 5.21 -14.55 -5.55
C ILE A 140 5.48 -14.38 -7.05
N ALA A 141 4.72 -13.52 -7.73
CA ALA A 141 4.88 -13.31 -9.17
C ALA A 141 6.31 -12.82 -9.52
N VAL A 142 6.83 -11.83 -8.81
CA VAL A 142 8.20 -11.33 -9.06
C VAL A 142 9.25 -12.42 -8.80
N LYS A 143 9.07 -13.25 -7.76
CA LYS A 143 9.97 -14.37 -7.48
C LYS A 143 9.89 -15.47 -8.55
N GLN A 144 8.71 -15.71 -9.12
CA GLN A 144 8.55 -16.62 -10.25
C GLN A 144 9.23 -16.08 -11.51
N ASP A 145 9.21 -14.77 -11.73
CA ASP A 145 9.90 -14.14 -12.86
C ASP A 145 11.43 -14.21 -12.68
N VAL A 146 11.94 -13.97 -11.46
CA VAL A 146 13.36 -14.20 -11.13
C VAL A 146 13.77 -15.66 -11.38
N LEU A 147 12.93 -16.63 -10.98
CA LEU A 147 13.22 -18.06 -11.17
C LEU A 147 13.29 -18.46 -12.65
N LYS A 148 12.52 -17.80 -13.53
CA LYS A 148 12.51 -18.07 -14.98
C LYS A 148 13.62 -17.35 -15.73
N ASP A 149 14.23 -16.32 -15.15
CA ASP A 149 15.29 -15.54 -15.78
C ASP A 149 16.65 -16.22 -15.63
N GLU A 150 16.99 -17.08 -16.59
CA GLU A 150 18.28 -17.80 -16.62
C GLU A 150 19.49 -16.85 -16.67
N THR A 151 19.34 -15.66 -17.26
CA THR A 151 20.44 -14.68 -17.35
C THR A 151 20.71 -14.05 -16.00
N LEU A 152 19.66 -13.69 -15.27
CA LEU A 152 19.76 -13.22 -13.89
C LEU A 152 20.38 -14.28 -12.99
N LEU A 153 19.89 -15.53 -13.06
CA LEU A 153 20.42 -16.63 -12.25
C LEU A 153 21.90 -16.92 -12.55
N LYS A 154 22.32 -16.86 -13.82
CA LYS A 154 23.72 -16.97 -14.20
C LYS A 154 24.56 -15.83 -13.62
N THR A 155 24.05 -14.59 -13.67
CA THR A 155 24.73 -13.42 -13.09
C THR A 155 24.92 -13.58 -11.58
N VAL A 156 23.93 -14.14 -10.87
CA VAL A 156 24.03 -14.46 -9.44
C VAL A 156 25.11 -15.51 -9.19
N ALA A 157 25.21 -16.55 -10.02
CA ALA A 157 26.27 -17.55 -9.91
C ALA A 157 27.67 -16.96 -10.17
N ASP A 158 27.79 -16.05 -11.14
CA ASP A 158 29.05 -15.35 -11.42
C ASP A 158 29.45 -14.45 -10.23
N CYS A 159 28.49 -13.77 -9.59
CA CYS A 159 28.72 -13.00 -8.36
C CYS A 159 29.27 -13.88 -7.22
N VAL A 160 28.69 -15.07 -7.03
CA VAL A 160 29.17 -16.04 -6.03
C VAL A 160 30.64 -16.40 -6.29
N ALA A 161 30.98 -16.75 -7.53
CA ALA A 161 32.35 -17.14 -7.89
C ALA A 161 33.36 -16.00 -7.65
N VAL A 162 32.99 -14.77 -7.99
CA VAL A 162 33.80 -13.57 -7.74
C VAL A 162 34.03 -13.33 -6.26
N ILE A 163 32.97 -13.42 -5.44
CA ILE A 163 33.07 -13.21 -4.00
C ILE A 163 33.96 -14.29 -3.35
N ILE A 164 33.80 -15.56 -3.72
CA ILE A 164 34.68 -16.65 -3.25
C ILE A 164 36.14 -16.35 -3.60
N THR A 165 36.40 -15.91 -4.84
CA THR A 165 37.75 -15.57 -5.30
C THR A 165 38.33 -14.40 -4.52
N ALA A 166 37.53 -13.37 -4.26
CA ALA A 166 37.94 -12.22 -3.45
C ALA A 166 38.40 -12.66 -2.05
N PHE A 167 37.57 -13.45 -1.36
CA PHE A 167 37.92 -13.98 -0.04
C PHE A 167 39.14 -14.90 -0.06
N LYS A 168 39.29 -15.78 -1.05
CA LYS A 168 40.45 -16.67 -1.17
C LYS A 168 41.76 -15.90 -1.36
N ASN A 169 41.67 -14.73 -1.97
CA ASN A 169 42.79 -13.82 -2.17
C ASN A 169 43.00 -12.84 -0.99
N GLY A 170 42.29 -13.01 0.12
CA GLY A 170 42.40 -12.15 1.32
C GLY A 170 41.75 -10.77 1.18
N ASN A 171 40.89 -10.58 0.19
CA ASN A 171 40.12 -9.35 -0.01
C ASN A 171 38.81 -9.36 0.79
N LYS A 172 38.17 -8.20 0.87
CA LYS A 172 36.91 -7.99 1.61
C LYS A 172 35.73 -7.65 0.72
N VAL A 173 34.53 -7.83 1.26
CA VAL A 173 33.27 -7.44 0.62
C VAL A 173 32.63 -6.29 1.40
N LEU A 174 32.40 -5.16 0.73
CA LEU A 174 31.80 -3.97 1.34
C LEU A 174 30.39 -3.77 0.80
N PHE A 175 29.46 -3.37 1.66
CA PHE A 175 28.04 -3.19 1.30
C PHE A 175 27.58 -1.74 1.49
N CYS A 176 26.79 -1.22 0.55
CA CYS A 176 26.13 0.08 0.69
C CYS A 176 24.69 0.05 0.12
N GLY A 177 23.81 0.88 0.71
CA GLY A 177 22.39 0.93 0.36
C GLY A 177 21.72 2.16 0.97
N ASN A 178 20.45 2.43 0.66
CA ASN A 178 19.68 3.52 1.28
C ASN A 178 18.34 2.98 1.82
N GLY A 179 17.88 3.49 2.98
CA GLY A 179 16.59 3.09 3.57
C GLY A 179 16.52 1.58 3.82
N GLY A 180 15.46 0.92 3.33
CA GLY A 180 15.34 -0.55 3.44
C GLY A 180 16.53 -1.31 2.83
N SER A 181 17.10 -0.81 1.73
CA SER A 181 18.30 -1.40 1.13
C SER A 181 19.57 -1.21 1.98
N ALA A 182 19.60 -0.22 2.87
CA ALA A 182 20.66 -0.12 3.88
C ALA A 182 20.50 -1.22 4.95
N ALA A 183 19.26 -1.49 5.38
CA ALA A 183 18.98 -2.62 6.28
C ALA A 183 19.43 -3.96 5.67
N ASP A 184 19.13 -4.19 4.39
CA ASP A 184 19.61 -5.39 3.67
C ASP A 184 21.14 -5.42 3.56
N ALA A 185 21.78 -4.27 3.29
CA ALA A 185 23.24 -4.16 3.21
C ALA A 185 23.94 -4.58 4.52
N GLN A 186 23.47 -4.09 5.67
CA GLN A 186 24.04 -4.49 6.97
C GLN A 186 23.70 -5.94 7.34
N HIS A 187 22.50 -6.41 6.98
CA HIS A 187 22.10 -7.80 7.21
C HIS A 187 23.05 -8.74 6.45
N LEU A 188 23.21 -8.56 5.14
CA LEU A 188 24.05 -9.42 4.29
C LEU A 188 25.54 -9.35 4.68
N ALA A 189 26.03 -8.17 5.10
CA ALA A 189 27.38 -8.05 5.65
C ALA A 189 27.55 -8.89 6.93
N ALA A 190 26.56 -8.85 7.83
CA ALA A 190 26.57 -9.62 9.07
C ALA A 190 26.51 -11.14 8.84
N GLU A 191 25.81 -11.60 7.80
CA GLU A 191 25.81 -13.04 7.47
C GLU A 191 27.20 -13.53 7.08
N PHE A 192 28.03 -12.70 6.43
CA PHE A 192 29.42 -13.04 6.12
C PHE A 192 30.35 -12.92 7.33
N SER A 193 30.30 -11.80 8.07
CA SER A 193 31.23 -11.55 9.18
C SER A 193 30.90 -12.32 10.46
N GLY A 194 29.63 -12.68 10.65
CA GLY A 194 29.18 -13.64 11.65
C GLY A 194 29.19 -15.06 11.08
N ARG A 195 28.00 -15.64 10.94
CA ARG A 195 27.76 -16.95 10.33
C ARG A 195 26.40 -16.95 9.62
N PHE A 196 26.23 -17.81 8.60
CA PHE A 196 24.93 -18.01 7.95
C PHE A 196 24.30 -19.36 8.37
N TYR A 197 24.72 -20.49 7.78
CA TYR A 197 24.23 -21.82 8.18
C TYR A 197 25.20 -22.60 9.07
N THR A 198 26.49 -22.56 8.77
CA THR A 198 27.51 -23.38 9.46
C THR A 198 28.28 -22.59 10.51
N ASP A 199 28.82 -23.31 11.49
CA ASP A 199 29.80 -22.72 12.42
C ASP A 199 31.17 -22.72 11.74
N ARG A 200 31.66 -21.51 11.44
CA ARG A 200 32.80 -21.28 10.55
C ARG A 200 33.46 -19.95 10.88
N ASP A 201 34.68 -19.77 10.39
CA ASP A 201 35.40 -18.52 10.59
C ASP A 201 34.68 -17.32 9.92
N ALA A 202 34.88 -16.16 10.50
CA ALA A 202 34.35 -14.89 10.01
C ALA A 202 34.98 -14.53 8.65
N LEU A 203 34.14 -14.11 7.69
CA LEU A 203 34.60 -13.55 6.43
C LEU A 203 34.67 -12.02 6.51
N PRO A 204 35.68 -11.37 5.91
CA PRO A 204 35.86 -9.93 6.03
C PRO A 204 34.80 -9.17 5.21
N ALA A 205 33.68 -8.84 5.85
CA ALA A 205 32.57 -8.10 5.25
C ALA A 205 32.03 -7.02 6.18
N GLU A 206 31.66 -5.86 5.62
CA GLU A 206 31.19 -4.72 6.40
C GLU A 206 30.20 -3.85 5.61
N ALA A 207 29.23 -3.26 6.31
CA ALA A 207 28.30 -2.30 5.74
C ALA A 207 28.73 -0.86 6.04
N LEU A 208 28.84 -0.05 4.98
CA LEU A 208 29.49 1.25 5.02
C LEU A 208 28.70 2.36 5.75
N HIS A 209 27.49 2.06 6.22
CA HIS A 209 26.57 3.01 6.85
C HIS A 209 26.42 2.79 8.37
N CYS A 210 27.01 1.75 8.95
CA CYS A 210 26.80 1.42 10.36
C CYS A 210 27.44 2.44 11.32
N ASN A 211 28.54 3.09 10.91
CA ASN A 211 29.17 4.15 11.71
C ASN A 211 28.40 5.47 11.55
N SER A 212 27.47 5.71 12.48
CA SER A 212 26.61 6.90 12.48
C SER A 212 27.41 8.20 12.58
N SER A 213 28.45 8.25 13.42
CA SER A 213 29.32 9.44 13.55
C SER A 213 29.99 9.79 12.22
N TYR A 214 30.50 8.78 11.50
CA TYR A 214 31.07 8.98 10.16
C TYR A 214 30.03 9.49 9.17
N LEU A 215 28.87 8.82 9.11
CA LEU A 215 27.80 9.20 8.19
C LEU A 215 27.36 10.65 8.39
N THR A 216 27.09 11.04 9.63
CA THR A 216 26.62 12.39 9.94
C THR A 216 27.69 13.44 9.68
N ALA A 217 28.95 13.15 9.99
CA ALA A 217 30.06 14.08 9.73
C ALA A 217 30.25 14.30 8.22
N VAL A 218 30.34 13.24 7.42
CA VAL A 218 30.56 13.39 5.96
C VAL A 218 29.34 13.99 5.26
N ALA A 219 28.13 13.61 5.69
CA ALA A 219 26.91 14.17 5.12
C ALA A 219 26.78 15.68 5.41
N ASN A 220 27.13 16.12 6.63
CA ASN A 220 27.09 17.53 7.04
C ASN A 220 28.22 18.35 6.40
N ASP A 221 29.45 17.85 6.45
CA ASP A 221 30.64 18.62 6.10
C ASP A 221 30.89 18.65 4.58
N TYR A 222 30.36 17.66 3.84
CA TYR A 222 30.54 17.56 2.39
C TYR A 222 29.20 17.43 1.66
N SER A 223 28.55 16.28 1.76
CA SER A 223 27.25 15.96 1.16
C SER A 223 26.87 14.52 1.46
N TYR A 224 25.58 14.25 1.58
CA TYR A 224 25.06 12.87 1.63
C TYR A 224 25.45 12.06 0.37
N ASP A 225 25.67 12.73 -0.77
CA ASP A 225 26.06 12.11 -2.05
C ASP A 225 27.47 11.48 -2.03
N VAL A 226 28.31 11.75 -1.03
CA VAL A 226 29.71 11.25 -0.99
C VAL A 226 30.01 10.35 0.21
N ILE A 227 29.01 10.02 1.03
CA ILE A 227 29.18 9.23 2.25
C ILE A 227 29.84 7.87 1.99
N TYR A 228 29.48 7.19 0.90
CA TYR A 228 30.05 5.88 0.58
C TYR A 228 31.37 6.01 -0.16
N SER A 229 31.44 6.88 -1.18
CA SER A 229 32.65 7.06 -1.98
C SER A 229 33.84 7.52 -1.15
N ARG A 230 33.61 8.38 -0.14
CA ARG A 230 34.64 8.84 0.79
C ARG A 230 35.22 7.71 1.63
N LEU A 231 34.39 6.77 2.09
CA LEU A 231 34.85 5.62 2.88
C LEU A 231 35.56 4.61 2.00
N VAL A 232 34.96 4.26 0.84
CA VAL A 232 35.58 3.38 -0.17
C VAL A 232 36.95 3.89 -0.58
N LYS A 233 37.12 5.21 -0.75
CA LYS A 233 38.43 5.81 -1.06
C LYS A 233 39.49 5.47 -0.01
N GLY A 234 39.12 5.51 1.27
CA GLY A 234 40.00 5.29 2.41
C GLY A 234 40.31 3.83 2.69
N ILE A 235 39.31 2.93 2.58
CA ILE A 235 39.46 1.53 3.05
C ILE A 235 39.48 0.49 1.93
N GLY A 236 39.04 0.84 0.71
CA GLY A 236 39.01 -0.10 -0.41
C GLY A 236 40.41 -0.43 -0.93
N ASN A 237 40.60 -1.66 -1.39
CA ASN A 237 41.82 -2.16 -2.01
C ASN A 237 41.50 -2.85 -3.34
N LYS A 238 42.49 -2.95 -4.23
CA LYS A 238 42.36 -3.71 -5.47
C LYS A 238 41.98 -5.16 -5.17
N GLY A 239 40.94 -5.66 -5.81
CA GLY A 239 40.42 -7.01 -5.60
C GLY A 239 39.31 -7.13 -4.54
N ASP A 240 39.05 -6.08 -3.76
CA ASP A 240 37.85 -6.02 -2.92
C ASP A 240 36.58 -5.95 -3.77
N VAL A 241 35.46 -6.36 -3.21
CA VAL A 241 34.15 -6.27 -3.84
C VAL A 241 33.31 -5.19 -3.16
N LEU A 242 32.67 -4.32 -3.94
CA LEU A 242 31.65 -3.39 -3.47
C LEU A 242 30.28 -3.82 -3.99
N ILE A 243 29.36 -4.10 -3.07
CA ILE A 243 27.97 -4.43 -3.37
C ILE A 243 27.08 -3.23 -3.05
N GLY A 244 26.39 -2.70 -4.06
CA GLY A 244 25.48 -1.56 -3.94
C GLY A 244 24.03 -1.95 -4.15
N LEU A 245 23.16 -1.64 -3.20
CA LEU A 245 21.72 -1.93 -3.26
C LEU A 245 20.92 -0.64 -3.49
N SER A 246 20.27 -0.53 -4.65
CA SER A 246 19.44 0.60 -5.03
C SER A 246 18.29 0.15 -5.92
N THR A 247 17.06 0.10 -5.41
CA THR A 247 15.89 -0.33 -6.20
C THR A 247 15.71 0.45 -7.51
N SER A 248 16.09 1.73 -7.54
CA SER A 248 16.04 2.56 -8.75
C SER A 248 17.29 2.49 -9.63
N GLY A 249 18.40 1.96 -9.14
CA GLY A 249 19.72 2.06 -9.79
C GLY A 249 20.27 3.49 -9.97
N ASN A 250 19.69 4.49 -9.29
CA ASN A 250 19.99 5.92 -9.53
C ASN A 250 20.49 6.69 -8.30
N SER A 251 20.71 6.01 -7.17
CA SER A 251 21.18 6.64 -5.94
C SER A 251 22.58 7.23 -6.12
N LYS A 252 22.71 8.57 -6.07
CA LYS A 252 23.98 9.27 -6.32
C LYS A 252 25.13 8.82 -5.42
N ASN A 253 24.85 8.61 -4.14
CA ASN A 253 25.85 8.15 -3.18
C ASN A 253 26.42 6.76 -3.50
N ILE A 254 25.62 5.86 -4.08
CA ILE A 254 26.06 4.54 -4.53
C ILE A 254 26.81 4.65 -5.86
N LEU A 255 26.30 5.44 -6.82
CA LEU A 255 26.99 5.69 -8.11
C LEU A 255 28.39 6.29 -7.89
N ASN A 256 28.51 7.26 -7.00
CA ASN A 256 29.80 7.86 -6.64
C ASN A 256 30.74 6.82 -5.99
N ALA A 257 30.20 5.89 -5.20
CA ALA A 257 31.00 4.82 -4.60
C ALA A 257 31.50 3.83 -5.65
N PHE A 258 30.66 3.50 -6.65
CA PHE A 258 31.03 2.61 -7.75
C PHE A 258 32.13 3.21 -8.62
N ALA A 259 32.06 4.52 -8.90
CA ALA A 259 33.12 5.23 -9.61
C ALA A 259 34.47 5.12 -8.87
N VAL A 260 34.50 5.39 -7.56
CA VAL A 260 35.73 5.27 -6.75
C VAL A 260 36.20 3.82 -6.61
N ALA A 261 35.28 2.86 -6.49
CA ALA A 261 35.61 1.44 -6.43
C ALA A 261 36.35 1.01 -7.72
N LYS A 262 35.83 1.42 -8.89
CA LYS A 262 36.44 1.15 -10.19
C LYS A 262 37.83 1.78 -10.32
N GLU A 263 38.01 3.02 -9.88
CA GLU A 263 39.32 3.69 -9.85
C GLU A 263 40.35 2.91 -8.99
N LYS A 264 39.88 2.23 -7.94
CA LYS A 264 40.73 1.44 -7.03
C LYS A 264 40.92 -0.01 -7.47
N GLY A 265 40.35 -0.41 -8.60
CA GLY A 265 40.41 -1.79 -9.10
C GLY A 265 39.61 -2.78 -8.22
N MET A 266 38.57 -2.30 -7.57
CA MET A 266 37.57 -3.14 -6.91
C MET A 266 36.55 -3.66 -7.94
N ILE A 267 35.88 -4.76 -7.60
CA ILE A 267 34.79 -5.32 -8.38
C ILE A 267 33.46 -4.79 -7.86
N THR A 268 32.54 -4.42 -8.74
CA THR A 268 31.26 -3.80 -8.40
C THR A 268 30.07 -4.68 -8.74
N ILE A 269 29.20 -4.93 -7.75
CA ILE A 269 27.97 -5.71 -7.91
C ILE A 269 26.78 -4.82 -7.56
N GLY A 270 25.92 -4.56 -8.53
CA GLY A 270 24.72 -3.74 -8.36
C GLY A 270 23.46 -4.56 -8.19
N PHE A 271 22.64 -4.24 -7.18
CA PHE A 271 21.28 -4.76 -7.02
C PHE A 271 20.26 -3.67 -7.35
N THR A 272 19.42 -3.90 -8.35
CA THR A 272 18.43 -2.93 -8.85
C THR A 272 17.07 -3.55 -9.11
N GLY A 273 16.07 -2.70 -9.39
CA GLY A 273 14.85 -3.10 -10.10
C GLY A 273 14.99 -2.91 -11.60
N ALA A 274 13.94 -3.29 -12.34
CA ALA A 274 13.99 -3.70 -13.76
C ALA A 274 14.71 -2.73 -14.72
N SER A 275 14.68 -1.44 -14.45
CA SER A 275 15.32 -0.44 -15.32
C SER A 275 16.84 -0.48 -15.27
N GLY A 276 17.44 -1.02 -14.20
CA GLY A 276 18.88 -0.97 -13.93
C GLY A 276 19.42 0.41 -13.55
N GLY A 277 18.71 1.49 -13.91
CA GLY A 277 19.15 2.87 -13.73
C GLY A 277 20.54 3.12 -14.30
N LYS A 278 21.24 4.11 -13.74
CA LYS A 278 22.64 4.41 -14.08
C LYS A 278 23.62 3.33 -13.60
N MET A 279 23.24 2.51 -12.62
CA MET A 279 24.08 1.42 -12.13
C MET A 279 24.31 0.33 -13.19
N LYS A 280 23.43 0.20 -14.18
CA LYS A 280 23.60 -0.76 -15.27
C LYS A 280 24.94 -0.62 -16.00
N ASP A 281 25.38 0.60 -16.25
CA ASP A 281 26.63 0.88 -16.98
C ASP A 281 27.85 1.01 -16.05
N GLN A 282 27.63 1.05 -14.73
CA GLN A 282 28.68 1.25 -13.72
C GLN A 282 29.02 -0.01 -12.94
N SER A 283 28.18 -1.04 -13.00
CA SER A 283 28.40 -2.31 -12.30
C SER A 283 29.13 -3.29 -13.22
N ASP A 284 30.09 -4.05 -12.68
CA ASP A 284 30.67 -5.20 -13.39
C ASP A 284 29.65 -6.34 -13.49
N TYR A 285 28.83 -6.50 -12.45
CA TYR A 285 27.71 -7.43 -12.40
C TYR A 285 26.44 -6.72 -11.95
N LEU A 286 25.34 -6.91 -12.67
CA LEU A 286 24.05 -6.29 -12.34
C LEU A 286 22.98 -7.36 -12.05
N ILE A 287 22.58 -7.46 -10.80
CA ILE A 287 21.44 -8.25 -10.36
C ILE A 287 20.19 -7.37 -10.49
N ASN A 288 19.55 -7.49 -11.65
CA ASN A 288 18.42 -6.66 -12.07
C ASN A 288 17.09 -7.37 -11.84
N VAL A 289 16.40 -7.10 -10.73
CA VAL A 289 15.12 -7.76 -10.41
C VAL A 289 14.04 -7.29 -11.40
N PRO A 290 13.26 -8.20 -12.01
CA PRO A 290 12.24 -7.88 -13.02
C PRO A 290 10.96 -7.29 -12.41
N SER A 291 11.10 -6.20 -11.66
CA SER A 291 9.98 -5.46 -11.06
C SER A 291 10.28 -3.96 -11.05
N ALA A 292 9.23 -3.15 -11.11
CA ALA A 292 9.27 -1.71 -10.88
C ALA A 292 8.72 -1.32 -9.49
N ASP A 293 8.18 -2.28 -8.73
CA ASP A 293 7.59 -2.04 -7.40
C ASP A 293 8.64 -2.17 -6.30
N THR A 294 8.96 -1.07 -5.61
CA THR A 294 10.09 -0.98 -4.67
C THR A 294 10.06 -2.03 -3.55
N PRO A 295 8.95 -2.27 -2.84
CA PRO A 295 8.89 -3.34 -1.83
C PRO A 295 9.13 -4.73 -2.41
N ARG A 296 8.62 -5.02 -3.62
CA ARG A 296 8.85 -6.33 -4.28
C ARG A 296 10.32 -6.49 -4.69
N ILE A 297 10.94 -5.41 -5.16
CA ILE A 297 12.36 -5.39 -5.47
C ILE A 297 13.17 -5.70 -4.21
N GLN A 298 12.87 -5.06 -3.08
CA GLN A 298 13.56 -5.30 -1.79
C GLN A 298 13.38 -6.75 -1.30
N GLU A 299 12.16 -7.30 -1.36
CA GLU A 299 11.89 -8.70 -1.02
C GLU A 299 12.70 -9.69 -1.88
N SER A 300 12.97 -9.35 -3.14
CA SER A 300 13.84 -10.14 -4.02
C SER A 300 15.32 -9.89 -3.78
N HIS A 301 15.74 -8.67 -3.42
CA HIS A 301 17.13 -8.34 -3.09
C HIS A 301 17.63 -9.16 -1.91
N ILE A 302 16.88 -9.20 -0.80
CA ILE A 302 17.29 -9.97 0.38
C ILE A 302 17.32 -11.48 0.08
N MET A 303 16.34 -12.00 -0.67
CA MET A 303 16.31 -13.41 -1.08
C MET A 303 17.54 -13.77 -1.94
N LEU A 304 17.87 -12.95 -2.94
CA LEU A 304 19.04 -13.19 -3.79
C LEU A 304 20.35 -13.01 -3.02
N GLY A 305 20.40 -12.07 -2.08
CA GLY A 305 21.53 -11.91 -1.16
C GLY A 305 21.75 -13.15 -0.30
N HIS A 306 20.69 -13.72 0.28
CA HIS A 306 20.77 -14.98 1.04
C HIS A 306 21.24 -16.16 0.19
N ILE A 307 20.78 -16.26 -1.07
CA ILE A 307 21.28 -17.28 -2.01
C ILE A 307 22.79 -17.12 -2.23
N ILE A 308 23.26 -15.88 -2.42
CA ILE A 308 24.71 -15.62 -2.55
C ILE A 308 25.45 -16.02 -1.28
N CYS A 309 25.00 -15.60 -0.09
CA CYS A 309 25.62 -15.98 1.18
C CYS A 309 25.69 -17.50 1.33
N GLN A 310 24.60 -18.21 1.05
CA GLN A 310 24.53 -19.68 1.11
C GLN A 310 25.58 -20.33 0.21
N LEU A 311 25.64 -19.91 -1.07
CA LEU A 311 26.50 -20.54 -2.06
C LEU A 311 27.97 -20.15 -1.89
N VAL A 312 28.25 -18.93 -1.43
CA VAL A 312 29.60 -18.51 -1.04
C VAL A 312 30.08 -19.32 0.17
N GLU A 313 29.25 -19.48 1.20
CA GLU A 313 29.59 -20.29 2.38
C GLU A 313 29.91 -21.74 1.97
N ALA A 314 29.05 -22.34 1.16
CA ALA A 314 29.26 -23.70 0.64
C ALA A 314 30.52 -23.82 -0.24
N GLY A 315 30.80 -22.85 -1.12
CA GLY A 315 31.93 -22.90 -2.06
C GLY A 315 33.27 -22.41 -1.51
N TYR A 316 33.27 -21.72 -0.38
CA TYR A 316 34.48 -21.26 0.30
C TYR A 316 34.95 -22.25 1.38
N PHE A 317 34.02 -22.82 2.16
CA PHE A 317 34.34 -23.71 3.29
C PHE A 317 34.07 -25.20 3.02
N GLY A 318 33.24 -25.54 2.04
CA GLY A 318 33.00 -26.93 1.61
C GLY A 318 34.08 -27.44 0.68
#